data_AF-A0A8T6WRR3-F1
#
_entry.id   AF-A0A8T6WRR3-F1
#
_cell.length_a   1.000
_cell.length_b   1.000
_cell.length_c   1.000
_cell.angle_alpha   90.00
_cell.angle_beta   90.00
_cell.angle_gamma   90.00
#
_symmetry.space_group_name_H-M   'P 1'
#
loop_
_entity.id
_entity.type
_entity.pdbx_description
1 polymer ?
#
loop_
_entity_poly.entity_id
_entity_poly.type
_entity_poly.pdbx_seq_one_letter_code
_entity_poly.pdbx_strand_id
1 'polypeptide(L)'
;MLSFEKWSIQTDKDTLTIDGDRVSWVKADRTVIRYICRQLGVSDDFHHSFTVCILEGGVEDDLNRGFIRFWEIRNDWGNRAWIYARKNGDGWTIHFEQLSDQNEVIVFHGSSQLHFKNRYFVQISHSMGVYRLSVKDHKGVMVEDSGELKGVSPKYSCIWLASTIKSRRNNGNWSSGYIEGLTIKNTR
;
A
#
# COMPACT_ATOMS: atom_id res chain seq x y z
N MET A 1 -5.47 -8.28 16.90
CA MET A 1 -5.31 -8.57 15.45
C MET A 1 -6.69 -8.34 14.83
N LEU A 2 -6.79 -7.51 13.79
CA LEU A 2 -8.06 -7.28 13.09
C LEU A 2 -8.33 -8.51 12.22
N SER A 3 -9.49 -9.14 12.40
CA SER A 3 -9.98 -10.20 11.53
C SER A 3 -11.08 -9.60 10.68
N PHE A 4 -10.99 -9.77 9.36
CA PHE A 4 -12.03 -9.32 8.44
C PHE A 4 -12.99 -10.46 8.14
N GLU A 5 -14.27 -10.14 8.02
CA GLU A 5 -15.23 -11.09 7.47
C GLU A 5 -14.84 -11.47 6.04
N LYS A 6 -15.10 -12.72 5.66
CA LYS A 6 -14.79 -13.22 4.32
C LYS A 6 -15.71 -12.55 3.31
N TRP A 7 -15.13 -11.94 2.27
CA TRP A 7 -15.89 -11.41 1.13
C TRP A 7 -15.05 -11.34 -0.13
N SER A 8 -15.70 -11.21 -1.29
CA SER A 8 -15.03 -11.06 -2.57
C SER A 8 -15.79 -10.13 -3.52
N ILE A 9 -15.04 -9.48 -4.41
CA ILE A 9 -15.55 -8.76 -5.59
C ILE A 9 -14.88 -9.38 -6.80
N GLN A 10 -15.68 -9.86 -7.75
CA GLN A 10 -15.22 -10.45 -9.00
C GLN A 10 -15.80 -9.70 -10.19
N THR A 11 -14.98 -9.48 -11.20
CA THR A 11 -15.42 -9.02 -12.53
C THR A 11 -14.91 -9.99 -13.58
N ASP A 12 -15.30 -9.79 -14.83
CA ASP A 12 -14.81 -10.61 -15.97
C ASP A 12 -13.29 -10.56 -16.13
N LYS A 13 -12.63 -9.53 -15.55
CA LYS A 13 -11.20 -9.27 -15.74
C LYS A 13 -10.34 -9.60 -14.52
N ASP A 14 -10.93 -9.60 -13.33
CA ASP A 14 -10.16 -9.69 -12.08
C ASP A 14 -10.97 -10.21 -10.89
N THR A 15 -10.25 -10.53 -9.82
CA THR A 15 -10.85 -10.95 -8.55
C THR A 15 -10.10 -10.34 -7.39
N LEU A 16 -10.85 -9.86 -6.41
CA LEU A 16 -10.37 -9.27 -5.18
C LEU A 16 -11.06 -9.98 -4.01
N THR A 17 -10.29 -10.60 -3.13
CA THR A 17 -10.82 -11.44 -2.06
C THR A 17 -10.21 -11.06 -0.71
N ILE A 18 -11.03 -11.16 0.33
CA ILE A 18 -10.59 -11.19 1.72
C ILE A 18 -10.96 -12.54 2.31
N ASP A 19 -10.00 -13.21 2.91
CA ASP A 19 -10.19 -14.44 3.68
C ASP A 19 -9.38 -14.35 4.97
N GLY A 20 -10.07 -14.14 6.10
CA GLY A 20 -9.45 -13.95 7.40
C GLY A 20 -8.59 -12.69 7.48
N ASP A 21 -7.28 -12.86 7.62
CA ASP A 21 -6.28 -11.78 7.69
C ASP A 21 -5.57 -11.52 6.36
N ARG A 22 -5.95 -12.25 5.29
CA ARG A 22 -5.34 -12.14 3.98
C ARG A 22 -6.27 -11.44 2.99
N VAL A 23 -5.68 -10.46 2.30
CA VAL A 23 -6.26 -9.73 1.20
C VAL A 23 -5.54 -10.15 -0.07
N SER A 24 -6.24 -10.75 -1.04
CA SER A 24 -5.65 -11.24 -2.29
C SER A 24 -6.29 -10.59 -3.49
N TRP A 25 -5.50 -10.43 -4.56
CA TRP A 25 -5.97 -9.93 -5.84
C TRP A 25 -5.36 -10.72 -6.99
N VAL A 26 -6.16 -10.93 -8.03
CA VAL A 26 -5.75 -11.64 -9.25
C VAL A 26 -6.04 -10.73 -10.43
N LYS A 27 -4.99 -10.37 -11.17
CA LYS A 27 -5.05 -9.51 -12.36
C LYS A 27 -5.86 -8.21 -12.16
N ALA A 28 -5.83 -7.64 -10.95
CA ALA A 28 -6.64 -6.48 -10.61
C ALA A 28 -6.40 -5.31 -11.58
N ASP A 29 -7.47 -4.89 -12.25
CA ASP A 29 -7.50 -3.81 -13.24
C ASP A 29 -7.40 -2.45 -12.52
N ARG A 30 -6.58 -1.55 -13.05
CA ARG A 30 -6.25 -0.24 -12.45
C ARG A 30 -7.06 0.92 -13.03
N THR A 31 -8.14 0.64 -13.74
CA THR A 31 -9.09 1.68 -14.23
C THR A 31 -10.15 2.09 -13.20
N VAL A 32 -10.43 1.24 -12.22
CA VAL A 32 -11.44 1.48 -11.18
C VAL A 32 -10.75 1.52 -9.83
N ILE A 33 -11.10 2.49 -8.97
CA ILE A 33 -10.61 2.52 -7.59
C ILE A 33 -11.47 1.56 -6.76
N ARG A 34 -10.85 0.52 -6.22
CA ARG A 34 -11.46 -0.44 -5.30
C ARG A 34 -10.73 -0.36 -3.99
N TYR A 35 -11.47 -0.53 -2.91
CA TYR A 35 -10.93 -0.43 -1.57
C TYR A 35 -11.27 -1.67 -0.77
N ILE A 36 -10.32 -2.13 0.03
CA ILE A 36 -10.50 -3.22 0.95
C ILE A 36 -10.29 -2.70 2.36
N CYS A 37 -11.30 -2.95 3.20
CA CYS A 37 -11.32 -2.61 4.62
C CYS A 37 -11.31 -1.10 4.92
N ARG A 38 -12.12 -0.72 5.91
CA ARG A 38 -12.12 0.60 6.53
C ARG A 38 -12.01 0.39 8.03
N GLN A 39 -10.88 0.76 8.63
CA GLN A 39 -10.84 1.00 10.07
C GLN A 39 -11.08 2.47 10.34
N LEU A 40 -11.97 2.77 11.29
CA LEU A 40 -12.27 4.12 11.77
C LEU A 40 -11.49 4.44 13.05
N GLY A 41 -11.28 5.74 13.32
CA GLY A 41 -10.70 6.20 14.58
C GLY A 41 -9.21 5.92 14.67
N VAL A 42 -8.46 6.52 13.74
CA VAL A 42 -7.00 6.38 13.68
C VAL A 42 -6.37 7.37 14.66
N SER A 43 -5.40 6.89 15.44
CA SER A 43 -4.60 7.79 16.28
C SER A 43 -3.61 8.56 15.40
N ASP A 44 -3.22 9.76 15.85
CA ASP A 44 -2.12 10.49 15.20
C ASP A 44 -0.85 9.65 15.24
N ASP A 45 -0.50 9.08 16.40
CA ASP A 45 0.63 8.17 16.51
C ASP A 45 0.21 6.73 16.25
N PHE A 46 0.95 6.04 15.38
CA PHE A 46 0.63 4.67 15.01
C PHE A 46 1.85 3.84 14.61
N HIS A 47 1.69 2.52 14.70
CA HIS A 47 2.62 1.53 14.17
C HIS A 47 1.84 0.44 13.43
N HIS A 48 1.93 0.43 12.12
CA HIS A 48 1.27 -0.54 11.26
C HIS A 48 2.29 -1.46 10.59
N SER A 49 1.90 -2.70 10.36
CA SER A 49 2.72 -3.63 9.59
C SER A 49 1.89 -4.69 8.89
N PHE A 50 2.43 -5.21 7.80
CA PHE A 50 1.84 -6.29 7.02
C PHE A 50 2.92 -7.01 6.21
N THR A 51 2.62 -8.22 5.76
CA THR A 51 3.43 -8.93 4.76
C THR A 51 2.79 -8.76 3.40
N VAL A 52 3.61 -8.54 2.37
CA VAL A 52 3.17 -8.41 0.98
C VAL A 52 3.94 -9.36 0.08
N CYS A 53 3.26 -9.90 -0.92
CA CYS A 53 3.87 -10.65 -2.01
C CYS A 53 3.15 -10.31 -3.31
N ILE A 54 3.86 -9.69 -4.26
CA ILE A 54 3.37 -9.52 -5.62
C ILE A 54 3.84 -10.72 -6.43
N LEU A 55 2.91 -11.47 -7.01
CA LEU A 55 3.20 -12.70 -7.75
C LEU A 55 3.66 -12.40 -9.19
N GLU A 56 3.08 -11.38 -9.77
CA GLU A 56 3.29 -10.95 -11.15
C GLU A 56 2.65 -9.57 -11.35
N GLY A 57 3.12 -8.83 -12.35
CA GLY A 57 2.51 -7.58 -12.75
C GLY A 57 3.03 -7.08 -14.09
N GLY A 58 2.11 -6.49 -14.85
CA GLY A 58 2.37 -5.81 -16.11
C GLY A 58 2.05 -4.33 -15.97
N VAL A 59 2.93 -3.49 -16.51
CA VAL A 59 2.59 -2.11 -16.86
C VAL A 59 2.91 -1.92 -18.34
N GLU A 60 2.06 -1.20 -19.03
CA GLU A 60 2.24 -0.91 -20.47
C GLU A 60 3.31 0.16 -20.69
N ASP A 61 3.50 1.05 -19.71
CA ASP A 61 4.43 2.18 -19.75
C ASP A 61 5.08 2.34 -18.36
N ASP A 62 6.41 2.42 -18.32
CA ASP A 62 7.23 2.59 -17.12
C ASP A 62 6.97 3.91 -16.38
N LEU A 63 6.35 4.89 -17.06
CA LEU A 63 5.87 6.13 -16.45
C LEU A 63 4.60 5.93 -15.59
N ASN A 64 3.97 4.75 -15.60
CA ASN A 64 2.77 4.49 -14.80
C ASN A 64 3.04 4.44 -13.30
N ARG A 65 2.10 5.03 -12.55
CA ARG A 65 2.20 5.37 -11.12
C ARG A 65 2.16 4.18 -10.16
N GLY A 66 1.99 2.94 -10.60
CA GLY A 66 2.21 1.79 -9.73
C GLY A 66 1.32 0.58 -9.95
N PHE A 67 1.75 -0.55 -9.39
CA PHE A 67 1.00 -1.81 -9.37
C PHE A 67 -0.22 -1.72 -8.45
N ILE A 68 -0.05 -1.35 -7.19
CA ILE A 68 -1.14 -1.35 -6.19
C ILE A 68 -0.73 -0.46 -5.00
N ARG A 69 -1.70 0.18 -4.34
CA ARG A 69 -1.49 0.74 -3.00
C ARG A 69 -1.73 -0.33 -1.98
N PHE A 70 -0.78 -0.56 -1.09
CA PHE A 70 -0.93 -1.56 -0.04
C PHE A 70 -1.71 -1.02 1.15
N TRP A 71 -1.51 0.26 1.44
CA TRP A 71 -2.00 0.94 2.63
C TRP A 71 -2.23 2.40 2.28
N GLU A 72 -3.36 2.96 2.71
CA GLU A 72 -3.71 4.37 2.56
C GLU A 72 -4.42 4.83 3.84
N ILE A 73 -3.90 5.88 4.47
CA ILE A 73 -4.55 6.58 5.58
C ILE A 73 -5.09 7.91 5.06
N ARG A 74 -6.33 8.29 5.40
CA ARG A 74 -6.93 9.53 4.90
C ARG A 74 -8.05 10.12 5.72
N ASN A 75 -8.23 11.42 5.54
CA ASN A 75 -9.47 12.14 5.86
C ASN A 75 -10.38 12.19 4.65
N ASP A 76 -9.81 12.64 3.54
CA ASP A 76 -10.48 12.87 2.28
C ASP A 76 -9.50 12.65 1.13
N TRP A 77 -9.88 13.06 -0.08
CA TRP A 77 -9.03 12.92 -1.27
C TRP A 77 -7.90 13.95 -1.36
N GLY A 78 -8.00 15.07 -0.67
CA GLY A 78 -6.94 16.07 -0.56
C GLY A 78 -5.91 15.73 0.51
N ASN A 79 -6.32 15.02 1.56
CA ASN A 79 -5.55 14.78 2.78
C ASN A 79 -5.38 13.27 3.03
N ARG A 80 -4.28 12.70 2.53
CA ARG A 80 -3.97 11.27 2.61
C ARG A 80 -2.47 10.98 2.58
N ALA A 81 -2.07 9.86 3.18
CA ALA A 81 -0.76 9.26 2.98
C ALA A 81 -0.92 7.80 2.55
N TRP A 82 -0.05 7.30 1.67
CA TRP A 82 -0.20 5.95 1.13
C TRP A 82 1.13 5.31 0.77
N ILE A 83 1.15 3.98 0.83
CA ILE A 83 2.25 3.13 0.40
C ILE A 83 1.82 2.39 -0.85
N TYR A 84 2.67 2.37 -1.87
CA TYR A 84 2.36 1.70 -3.12
C TYR A 84 3.58 1.05 -3.76
N ALA A 85 3.34 0.06 -4.61
CA ALA A 85 4.36 -0.55 -5.44
C ALA A 85 4.41 0.06 -6.83
N ARG A 86 5.61 0.19 -7.40
CA ARG A 86 5.83 0.56 -8.81
C ARG A 86 6.65 -0.51 -9.51
N LYS A 87 6.43 -0.74 -10.81
CA LYS A 87 7.30 -1.62 -11.58
C LYS A 87 8.71 -1.04 -11.65
N ASN A 88 9.71 -1.90 -11.51
CA ASN A 88 11.10 -1.56 -11.71
C ASN A 88 11.81 -2.76 -12.35
N GLY A 89 12.02 -2.70 -13.67
CA GLY A 89 12.52 -3.82 -14.48
C GLY A 89 11.71 -5.11 -14.27
N ASP A 90 12.40 -6.19 -13.95
CA ASP A 90 11.83 -7.51 -13.66
C ASP A 90 11.24 -7.64 -12.25
N GLY A 91 11.17 -6.54 -11.50
CA GLY A 91 10.62 -6.49 -10.16
C GLY A 91 9.76 -5.25 -9.93
N TRP A 92 9.83 -4.76 -8.70
CA TRP A 92 9.07 -3.61 -8.24
C TRP A 92 9.82 -2.86 -7.14
N THR A 93 9.44 -1.61 -6.90
CA THR A 93 9.93 -0.78 -5.80
C THR A 93 8.76 -0.37 -4.92
N ILE A 94 9.02 -0.09 -3.65
CA ILE A 94 8.03 0.45 -2.73
C ILE A 94 8.18 1.96 -2.62
N HIS A 95 7.06 2.65 -2.49
CA HIS A 95 7.02 4.11 -2.41
C HIS A 95 6.07 4.53 -1.31
N PHE A 96 6.33 5.69 -0.71
CA PHE A 96 5.45 6.32 0.26
C PHE A 96 5.28 7.79 -0.06
N GLU A 97 4.03 8.25 -0.08
CA GLU A 97 3.67 9.62 -0.43
C GLU A 97 2.63 10.17 0.56
N GLN A 98 2.70 11.47 0.83
CA GLN A 98 1.65 12.23 1.52
C GLN A 98 1.19 13.39 0.64
N LEU A 99 -0.13 13.55 0.55
CA LEU A 99 -0.81 14.70 -0.05
C LEU A 99 -1.58 15.47 1.03
N SER A 100 -1.47 16.79 1.00
CA SER A 100 -2.26 17.72 1.82
C SER A 100 -2.80 18.84 0.92
N ASP A 101 -4.12 19.05 0.91
CA ASP A 101 -4.79 20.06 0.08
C ASP A 101 -4.31 20.10 -1.38
N GLN A 102 -4.08 18.91 -1.96
CA GLN A 102 -3.59 18.69 -3.33
C GLN A 102 -2.11 19.03 -3.59
N ASN A 103 -1.33 19.36 -2.56
CA ASN A 103 0.12 19.47 -2.64
C ASN A 103 0.79 18.20 -2.10
N GLU A 104 1.81 17.71 -2.80
CA GLU A 104 2.66 16.63 -2.34
C GLU A 104 3.60 17.17 -1.26
N VAL A 105 3.60 16.55 -0.07
CA VAL A 105 4.33 17.04 1.11
C VAL A 105 5.47 16.11 1.52
N ILE A 106 5.25 14.80 1.40
CA ILE A 106 6.28 13.79 1.66
C ILE A 106 6.37 12.88 0.46
N VAL A 107 7.61 12.54 0.11
CA VAL A 107 7.88 11.51 -0.88
C VAL A 107 9.08 10.70 -0.45
N PHE A 108 8.90 9.38 -0.41
CA PHE A 108 9.99 8.42 -0.41
C PHE A 108 9.87 7.54 -1.65
N HIS A 109 10.91 7.58 -2.47
CA HIS A 109 11.04 6.70 -3.62
C HIS A 109 12.03 5.60 -3.30
N GLY A 110 11.52 4.38 -3.04
CA GLY A 110 12.38 3.22 -2.86
C GLY A 110 13.26 2.99 -4.08
N SER A 111 14.48 2.55 -3.82
CA SER A 111 15.56 2.33 -4.79
C SER A 111 15.86 0.84 -4.99
N SER A 112 15.60 0.02 -3.97
CA SER A 112 15.80 -1.43 -3.97
C SER A 112 14.77 -2.12 -4.85
N GLN A 113 15.27 -2.92 -5.80
CA GLN A 113 14.43 -3.79 -6.59
C GLN A 113 13.95 -4.97 -5.74
N LEU A 114 12.65 -5.02 -5.49
CA LEU A 114 11.94 -6.12 -4.86
C LEU A 114 11.48 -7.10 -5.96
N HIS A 115 11.66 -8.39 -5.72
CA HIS A 115 11.37 -9.41 -6.72
C HIS A 115 9.93 -9.91 -6.60
N PHE A 116 9.34 -10.30 -7.73
CA PHE A 116 8.08 -11.02 -7.72
C PHE A 116 8.21 -12.36 -7.00
N LYS A 117 7.10 -12.87 -6.46
CA LYS A 117 6.98 -14.14 -5.72
C LYS A 117 7.77 -14.19 -4.40
N ASN A 118 8.47 -13.12 -4.04
CA ASN A 118 9.11 -12.97 -2.75
C ASN A 118 8.18 -12.28 -1.76
N ARG A 119 8.26 -12.71 -0.49
CA ARG A 119 7.56 -12.10 0.64
C ARG A 119 8.41 -11.00 1.25
N TYR A 120 7.78 -9.86 1.49
CA TYR A 120 8.38 -8.72 2.16
C TYR A 120 7.52 -8.29 3.34
N PHE A 121 8.16 -8.02 4.46
CA PHE A 121 7.51 -7.46 5.64
C PHE A 121 7.66 -5.95 5.63
N VAL A 122 6.53 -5.25 5.58
CA VAL A 122 6.45 -3.79 5.50
C VAL A 122 5.96 -3.24 6.83
N GLN A 123 6.64 -2.24 7.36
CA GLN A 123 6.23 -1.51 8.56
C GLN A 123 6.19 -0.02 8.27
N ILE A 124 5.12 0.64 8.71
CA ILE A 124 4.96 2.09 8.64
C ILE A 124 4.59 2.58 10.04
N SER A 125 5.31 3.59 10.50
CA SER A 125 5.04 4.23 11.78
C SER A 125 4.91 5.74 11.60
N HIS A 126 4.14 6.36 12.46
CA HIS A 126 4.08 7.79 12.64
C HIS A 126 4.16 8.11 14.12
N SER A 127 5.07 9.01 14.49
CA SER A 127 5.27 9.47 15.86
C SER A 127 5.70 10.91 15.83
N MET A 128 5.01 11.79 16.57
CA MET A 128 5.40 13.21 16.71
C MET A 128 5.61 13.94 15.37
N GLY A 129 4.80 13.66 14.36
CA GLY A 129 4.90 14.29 13.03
C GLY A 129 5.92 13.65 12.08
N VAL A 130 6.56 12.55 12.49
CA VAL A 130 7.58 11.86 11.69
C VAL A 130 7.06 10.51 11.24
N TYR A 131 7.08 10.28 9.92
CA TYR A 131 6.83 8.97 9.32
C TYR A 131 8.13 8.19 9.14
N ARG A 132 8.02 6.86 9.23
CA ARG A 132 9.08 5.94 8.83
C ARG A 132 8.52 4.69 8.20
N LEU A 133 8.92 4.42 6.96
CA LEU A 133 8.67 3.19 6.22
C LEU A 133 9.91 2.30 6.30
N SER A 134 9.74 1.04 6.67
CA SER A 134 10.79 0.04 6.59
C SER A 134 10.29 -1.23 5.91
N VAL A 135 11.15 -1.88 5.13
CA VAL A 135 10.86 -3.13 4.45
C VAL A 135 11.97 -4.13 4.72
N LYS A 136 11.56 -5.34 5.12
CA LYS A 136 12.45 -6.48 5.33
C LYS A 136 12.09 -7.60 4.37
N ASP A 137 13.07 -8.38 3.97
CA ASP A 137 12.83 -9.62 3.23
C ASP A 137 12.26 -10.73 4.16
N HIS A 138 11.97 -11.90 3.58
CA HIS A 138 11.49 -13.07 4.33
C HIS A 138 12.48 -13.63 5.37
N LYS A 139 13.75 -13.22 5.33
CA LYS A 139 14.79 -13.58 6.31
C LYS A 139 14.93 -12.53 7.41
N GLY A 140 14.18 -11.43 7.33
CA GLY A 140 14.25 -10.32 8.27
C GLY A 140 15.36 -9.30 7.97
N VAL A 141 16.03 -9.41 6.83
CA VAL A 141 17.07 -8.46 6.41
C VAL A 141 16.41 -7.19 5.90
N MET A 142 16.86 -6.02 6.37
CA MET A 142 16.37 -4.73 5.88
C MET A 142 16.77 -4.54 4.42
N VAL A 143 15.79 -4.28 3.56
CA VAL A 143 16.00 -4.00 2.14
C VAL A 143 15.64 -2.56 1.77
N GLU A 144 14.76 -1.92 2.53
CA GLU A 144 14.47 -0.49 2.43
C GLU A 144 14.22 0.13 3.81
N ASP A 145 14.69 1.36 3.99
CA ASP A 145 14.39 2.20 5.15
C ASP A 145 14.33 3.65 4.67
N SER A 146 13.17 4.28 4.83
CA SER A 146 13.00 5.67 4.42
C SER A 146 13.72 6.67 5.34
N GLY A 147 14.19 6.21 6.51
CA GLY A 147 14.59 7.11 7.58
C GLY A 147 13.41 7.95 8.09
N GLU A 148 13.73 9.12 8.65
CA GLU A 148 12.74 10.05 9.18
C GLU A 148 12.18 10.96 8.07
N LEU A 149 10.88 10.86 7.81
CA LEU A 149 10.17 11.71 6.86
C LEU A 149 9.24 12.66 7.61
N LYS A 150 9.52 13.97 7.55
CA LYS A 150 8.68 14.98 8.20
C LYS A 150 7.36 15.13 7.44
N GLY A 151 6.26 14.86 8.12
CA GLY A 151 4.93 14.99 7.57
C GLY A 151 4.07 16.01 8.27
N VAL A 152 2.89 16.22 7.71
CA VAL A 152 1.79 16.85 8.44
C VAL A 152 0.99 15.79 9.18
N SER A 153 0.52 16.12 10.38
CA SER A 153 -0.40 15.30 11.15
C SER A 153 -1.83 15.83 10.99
N PRO A 154 -2.58 15.40 9.96
CA PRO A 154 -4.01 15.58 9.97
C PRO A 154 -4.62 14.49 10.87
N LYS A 155 -5.72 14.80 11.55
CA LYS A 155 -6.50 13.81 12.31
C LYS A 155 -7.15 12.83 11.35
N TYR A 156 -6.41 11.83 10.87
CA TYR A 156 -6.89 10.91 9.84
C TYR A 156 -8.09 10.09 10.33
N SER A 157 -9.10 9.97 9.48
CA SER A 157 -10.35 9.31 9.84
C SER A 157 -10.33 7.80 9.59
N CYS A 158 -9.63 7.35 8.53
CA CYS A 158 -9.77 6.02 7.98
C CYS A 158 -8.44 5.44 7.50
N ILE A 159 -8.25 4.13 7.70
CA ILE A 159 -7.24 3.32 7.01
C ILE A 159 -7.93 2.43 5.98
N TRP A 160 -7.35 2.38 4.78
CA TRP A 160 -7.73 1.53 3.66
C TRP A 160 -6.56 0.65 3.27
N LEU A 161 -6.85 -0.58 2.85
CA LEU A 161 -5.86 -1.55 2.40
C LEU A 161 -6.09 -1.92 0.94
N ALA A 162 -5.02 -2.31 0.26
CA ALA A 162 -5.06 -2.87 -1.09
C ALA A 162 -6.02 -2.12 -2.03
N SER A 163 -5.62 -0.92 -2.47
CA SER A 163 -6.41 -0.14 -3.43
C SER A 163 -5.74 -0.02 -4.78
N THR A 164 -6.54 -0.16 -5.82
CA THR A 164 -6.14 0.10 -7.22
C THR A 164 -5.92 1.61 -7.41
N ILE A 165 -4.82 1.98 -8.07
CA ILE A 165 -4.52 3.37 -8.44
C ILE A 165 -5.19 3.64 -9.77
N LYS A 166 -6.14 4.59 -9.84
CA LYS A 166 -6.70 5.01 -11.13
C LYS A 166 -5.59 5.58 -12.01
N SER A 167 -5.18 4.85 -13.04
CA SER A 167 -4.33 5.41 -14.10
C SER A 167 -5.18 6.23 -15.07
N ARG A 168 -4.61 7.33 -15.58
CA ARG A 168 -5.27 8.19 -16.59
C ARG A 168 -5.33 7.52 -17.97
N ARG A 169 -4.53 6.48 -18.21
CA ARG A 169 -4.40 5.81 -19.51
C ARG A 169 -4.37 4.28 -19.29
N ASN A 170 -5.33 3.60 -19.91
CA ASN A 170 -5.35 2.17 -20.27
C ASN A 170 -5.61 1.04 -19.24
N ASN A 171 -6.20 -0.01 -19.82
CA ASN A 171 -6.53 -1.34 -19.28
C ASN A 171 -5.32 -2.31 -19.19
N GLY A 172 -4.11 -1.86 -19.54
CA GLY A 172 -2.91 -2.72 -19.64
C GLY A 172 -2.13 -2.90 -18.33
N ASN A 173 -2.48 -2.14 -17.29
CA ASN A 173 -1.81 -2.20 -15.99
C ASN A 173 -2.55 -3.18 -15.07
N TRP A 174 -1.85 -4.20 -14.61
CA TRP A 174 -2.43 -5.23 -13.74
C TRP A 174 -1.36 -5.83 -12.84
N SER A 175 -1.78 -6.43 -11.74
CA SER A 175 -0.92 -7.31 -10.96
C SER A 175 -1.74 -8.36 -10.24
N SER A 176 -1.07 -9.39 -9.73
CA SER A 176 -1.62 -10.41 -8.85
C SER A 176 -0.76 -10.47 -7.58
N GLY A 177 -1.36 -10.74 -6.42
CA GLY A 177 -0.63 -10.76 -5.16
C GLY A 177 -1.52 -10.84 -3.93
N TYR A 178 -0.89 -10.69 -2.78
CA TYR A 178 -1.59 -10.63 -1.50
C TYR A 178 -0.90 -9.73 -0.47
N ILE A 179 -1.70 -9.27 0.49
CA ILE A 179 -1.28 -8.71 1.78
C ILE A 179 -1.82 -9.63 2.88
N GLU A 180 -1.05 -9.88 3.93
CA GLU A 180 -1.47 -10.69 5.08
C GLU A 180 -0.80 -10.25 6.38
N GLY A 181 -1.20 -10.85 7.51
CA GLY A 181 -0.56 -10.58 8.80
C GLY A 181 -0.69 -9.13 9.25
N LEU A 182 -1.81 -8.48 8.90
CA LEU A 182 -2.02 -7.07 9.19
C LEU A 182 -2.06 -6.81 10.70
N THR A 183 -1.23 -5.87 11.13
CA THR A 183 -1.22 -5.34 12.48
C THR A 183 -1.42 -3.83 12.40
N ILE A 184 -2.54 -3.34 12.93
CA ILE A 184 -2.83 -1.92 13.11
C ILE A 184 -2.77 -1.61 14.61
N LYS A 185 -1.74 -0.88 15.05
CA LYS A 185 -1.61 -0.43 16.44
C LYS A 185 -1.64 1.10 16.48
N ASN A 186 -2.62 1.62 17.22
CA ASN A 186 -2.64 3.02 17.63
C ASN A 186 -1.78 3.14 18.90
N THR A 187 -0.79 4.04 18.89
CA THR A 187 -0.07 4.42 20.11
C THR A 187 -0.83 5.56 20.78
N ARG A 188 -0.97 5.46 22.11
CA ARG A 188 -1.66 6.44 22.96
C ARG A 188 -0.71 7.53 23.39
#